data_AF-A0A0G4MKG3-F1
#
_entry.id   AF-A0A0G4MKG3-F1
#
_cell.length_a   1.000
_cell.length_b   1.000
_cell.length_c   1.000
_cell.angle_alpha   90.00
_cell.angle_beta   90.00
_cell.angle_gamma   90.00
#
_symmetry.space_group_name_H-M   'P 1'
#
loop_
_entity.id
_entity.type
_entity.pdbx_description
1 polymer ?
#
loop_
_entity_poly.entity_id
_entity_poly.type
_entity_poly.pdbx_seq_one_letter_code
_entity_poly.pdbx_strand_id
1 'polypeptide(L)' 'MRYLGYADDILHPGRANISKEELREKLGSMYKAVKDQISVFGLRTQFGGGKTTGFALVYDSPEAMKKFEPRYRLIR' A
#
# COMPACT_ATOMS: atom_id res chain seq x y z
N MET A 1 1.09 6.46 -16.75
CA MET A 1 0.08 5.82 -15.89
C MET A 1 0.41 4.35 -15.76
N ARG A 2 1.26 3.99 -14.81
CA ARG A 2 1.61 2.60 -14.57
C ARG A 2 0.67 2.02 -13.50
N TYR A 3 -0.42 1.38 -13.94
CA TYR A 3 -1.25 0.58 -13.03
C TYR A 3 -0.57 -0.75 -12.78
N LEU A 4 0.26 -0.81 -11.74
CA LEU A 4 0.65 -2.07 -11.16
C LEU A 4 -0.22 -2.30 -9.92
N GLY A 5 -1.33 -3.02 -10.10
CA GLY A 5 -2.10 -3.55 -8.99
C GLY A 5 -1.35 -4.72 -8.40
N TYR A 6 -0.52 -4.47 -7.38
CA TYR A 6 0.14 -5.54 -6.65
C TYR A 6 -0.82 -6.10 -5.61
N ALA A 7 -1.32 -7.31 -5.85
CA ALA A 7 -1.88 -8.15 -4.81
C ALA A 7 -0.69 -8.85 -4.14
N ASP A 8 -0.12 -8.21 -3.12
CA ASP A 8 1.11 -8.69 -2.49
C ASP A 8 0.80 -9.40 -1.18
N ASP A 9 1.35 -10.60 -1.04
CA ASP A 9 1.29 -11.40 0.19
C ASP A 9 2.43 -10.94 1.11
N ILE A 10 2.13 -10.04 2.04
CA ILE A 10 3.12 -9.52 2.97
C ILE A 10 3.32 -10.54 4.09
N LEU A 11 4.47 -11.21 4.06
CA LEU A 11 4.89 -12.14 5.11
C LEU A 11 5.61 -11.39 6.23
N HIS A 12 5.12 -11.53 7.46
CA HIS A 12 5.70 -10.95 8.67
C HIS A 12 5.65 -11.97 9.82
N PRO A 13 6.41 -13.07 9.71
CA PRO A 13 6.38 -14.17 10.69
C PRO A 13 6.72 -13.68 12.10
N GLY A 14 5.90 -14.05 13.09
CA GLY A 14 6.10 -13.69 14.49
C GLY A 14 5.81 -12.21 14.84
N ARG A 15 5.40 -11.39 13.85
CA ARG A 15 4.99 -10.00 14.08
C ARG A 15 3.47 -9.85 13.96
N ALA A 16 2.94 -8.92 14.77
CA ALA A 16 1.56 -8.47 14.72
C ALA A 16 1.25 -7.72 13.41
N ASN A 17 0.07 -7.09 13.34
CA ASN A 17 -0.39 -6.34 12.17
C ASN A 17 0.67 -5.33 11.67
N ILE A 18 0.93 -5.37 10.36
CA ILE A 18 1.69 -4.34 9.67
C ILE A 18 0.81 -3.11 9.45
N SER A 19 1.37 -1.92 9.70
CA SER A 19 0.69 -0.65 9.47
C SER A 19 0.73 -0.24 7.99
N LYS A 20 -0.20 0.62 7.58
CA LYS A 20 -0.19 1.22 6.23
C LYS A 20 1.09 2.01 5.97
N GLU A 21 1.64 2.69 6.98
CA GLU A 21 2.85 3.50 6.84
C GLU A 21 4.07 2.64 6.57
N GLU A 22 4.24 1.52 7.28
CA GLU A 22 5.37 0.60 7.04
C GLU A 22 5.31 0.03 5.61
N LEU A 23 4.10 -0.25 5.10
CA LEU A 23 3.91 -0.69 3.71
C LEU A 23 4.26 0.41 2.71
N ARG A 24 3.82 1.65 2.95
CA ARG A 24 4.17 2.79 2.08
C ARG A 24 5.68 3.01 2.04
N GLU A 25 6.38 2.85 3.17
CA GLU A 25 7.85 2.95 3.22
C GLU A 25 8.53 1.85 2.42
N LYS A 26 8.17 0.58 2.64
CA LYS A 26 8.75 -0.55 1.89
C LYS A 26 8.52 -0.43 0.39
N LEU A 27 7.30 -0.08 -0.01
CA LEU A 27 6.95 0.13 -1.42
C LEU A 27 7.70 1.34 -2.00
N GLY A 28 7.88 2.40 -1.20
CA GLY A 28 8.65 3.58 -1.61
C GLY A 28 10.11 3.25 -1.87
N SER A 29 10.73 2.45 -1.00
CA SER A 29 12.10 1.97 -1.21
C SER A 29 12.22 1.02 -2.41
N MET A 30 11.27 0.10 -2.59
CA MET A 30 11.30 -0.90 -3.66
C MET A 30 11.07 -0.29 -5.05
N TYR A 31 10.11 0.63 -5.16
CA TYR A 31 9.72 1.24 -6.43
C TYR A 31 10.33 2.63 -6.65
N LYS A 32 11.19 3.10 -5.74
CA LYS A 32 11.78 4.45 -5.74
C LYS A 32 10.71 5.55 -5.86
N ALA A 33 9.60 5.35 -5.15
CA ALA A 33 8.46 6.24 -5.15
C ALA A 33 8.34 6.97 -3.79
N VAL A 34 7.76 8.17 -3.80
CA VAL A 34 7.50 8.95 -2.59
C VAL A 34 6.21 8.46 -1.94
N LYS A 35 6.09 8.56 -0.60
CA LYS A 35 4.90 8.13 0.15
C LYS A 35 3.58 8.70 -0.41
N ASP A 36 3.61 9.96 -0.88
CA ASP A 36 2.45 10.66 -1.47
C ASP A 36 2.08 10.19 -2.89
N GLN A 37 2.83 9.24 -3.43
CA GLN A 37 2.53 8.54 -4.67
C GLN A 37 2.00 7.13 -4.42
N ILE A 38 1.89 6.69 -3.16
CA ILE A 38 1.61 5.29 -2.79
C ILE A 38 0.31 5.20 -1.99
N SER A 39 -0.70 4.59 -2.61
CA SER A 39 -1.99 4.32 -2.00
C SER A 39 -2.06 2.84 -1.61
N VAL A 40 -2.34 2.54 -0.34
CA VAL A 40 -2.45 1.17 0.19
C VAL A 40 -3.85 0.98 0.77
N PHE A 41 -4.56 -0.06 0.34
CA PHE A 41 -5.93 -0.34 0.75
C PHE A 41 -6.25 -1.84 0.76
N GLY A 42 -7.39 -2.18 1.37
CA GLY A 42 -7.85 -3.56 1.42
C GLY A 42 -6.97 -4.50 2.26
N LEU A 43 -6.24 -3.96 3.24
CA LEU A 43 -5.40 -4.76 4.12
C LEU A 43 -6.26 -5.74 4.93
N ARG A 44 -5.91 -7.02 4.84
CA ARG A 44 -6.53 -8.10 5.60
C ARG A 44 -5.45 -9.02 6.14
N THR A 45 -5.30 -9.02 7.46
CA THR A 45 -4.41 -9.93 8.17
C THR A 45 -5.08 -11.29 8.38
N GLN A 46 -4.31 -12.36 8.23
CA GLN A 46 -4.72 -13.70 8.63
C GLN A 46 -4.95 -13.76 10.15
N PHE A 47 -5.97 -14.52 10.58
CA PHE A 47 -6.21 -14.77 12.00
C PHE A 47 -5.01 -15.51 12.61
N GLY A 48 -4.47 -14.99 13.72
CA GLY A 48 -3.20 -15.45 14.29
C GLY A 48 -1.96 -14.68 13.81
N GLY A 49 -2.10 -13.73 12.89
CA GLY A 49 -1.00 -12.90 12.39
C GLY A 49 -0.13 -13.61 11.34
N GLY A 50 1.11 -13.13 11.14
CA GLY A 50 2.11 -13.76 10.26
C GLY A 50 1.97 -13.47 8.76
N LYS A 51 0.76 -13.21 8.28
CA LYS A 51 0.49 -12.87 6.88
C LYS A 51 -0.56 -11.77 6.76
N THR A 52 -0.29 -10.77 5.93
CA THR A 52 -1.26 -9.74 5.53
C THR A 52 -1.38 -9.71 4.02
N THR A 53 -2.62 -9.72 3.55
CA THR A 53 -2.96 -9.52 2.13
C THR A 53 -3.42 -8.10 1.92
N GLY A 54 -3.09 -7.49 0.79
CA GLY A 54 -3.53 -6.15 0.49
C GLY A 54 -3.26 -5.73 -0.94
N PHE A 55 -3.74 -4.53 -1.27
CA PHE A 55 -3.50 -3.91 -2.55
C PHE A 55 -2.74 -2.61 -2.37
N ALA A 56 -1.81 -2.36 -3.27
CA ALA A 56 -1.13 -1.08 -3.38
C ALA A 56 -1.17 -0.55 -4.81
N LEU A 57 -1.30 0.76 -4.94
CA LEU A 57 -1.19 1.51 -6.18
C LEU A 57 -0.06 2.51 -6.04
N VAL A 58 0.89 2.47 -6.98
CA VAL A 58 1.98 3.42 -7.09
C VAL A 58 1.73 4.30 -8.30
N TYR A 59 1.66 5.61 -8.08
CA TYR A 59 1.40 6.60 -9.11
C TYR A 59 2.68 7.27 -9.59
N ASP A 60 2.70 7.71 -10.85
CA ASP A 60 3.84 8.45 -11.41
C ASP A 60 3.96 9.86 -10.76
N SER A 61 2.84 10.46 -10.33
CA SER A 61 2.81 11.76 -9.65
C SER A 61 1.76 11.82 -8.52
N PRO A 62 1.97 12.67 -7.49
CA PRO A 62 0.98 12.88 -6.42
C PRO A 62 -0.33 13.48 -6.93
N GLU A 63 -0.27 14.26 -8.00
CA GLU A 63 -1.43 14.88 -8.66
C GLU A 63 -2.31 13.82 -9.32
N ALA A 64 -1.68 12.82 -9.98
CA ALA A 64 -2.39 11.69 -10.54
C ALA A 64 -3.10 10.91 -9.44
N MET A 65 -2.43 10.64 -8.31
CA MET A 65 -3.06 9.98 -7.17
C MET A 65 -4.34 10.74 -6.73
N LYS A 66 -4.26 12.06 -6.52
CA LYS A 66 -5.43 12.86 -6.10
C LYS A 66 -6.55 12.89 -7.13
N LYS A 67 -6.22 12.78 -8.42
CA LYS A 67 -7.20 12.80 -9.52
C LYS A 67 -7.92 11.46 -9.70
N PHE A 68 -7.22 10.34 -9.51
CA PHE A 68 -7.75 9.00 -9.77
C PHE A 68 -8.24 8.28 -8.51
N GLU A 69 -7.77 8.64 -7.33
CA GLU A 69 -8.28 8.08 -6.08
C GLU A 69 -9.64 8.70 -5.72
N PRO A 70 -10.63 7.87 -5.33
CA PRO A 70 -11.84 8.35 -4.70
C PRO A 70 -11.51 9.17 -3.45
N ARG A 71 -12.21 10.30 -3.23
CA ARG A 71 -11.95 11.21 -2.09
C ARG A 71 -11.89 10.50 -0.74
N TYR A 72 -12.66 9.43 -0.54
CA TYR A 72 -12.67 8.67 0.72
C TYR A 72 -11.35 7.93 1.01
N ARG A 73 -10.53 7.61 -0.01
CA ARG A 73 -9.22 6.98 0.16
C ARG A 73 -8.10 8.00 0.43
N LEU A 74 -8.30 9.25 0.06
CA LEU A 74 -7.35 10.34 0.37
C LEU A 74 -7.40 10.76 1.84
N ILE A 75 -8.49 10.46 2.54
CA ILE A 75 -8.73 10.86 3.95
C ILE A 75 -8.36 9.73 4.94
N ARG A 76 -8.22 8.48 4.48
CA ARG A 76 -8.10 7.26 5.31
C ARG A 76 -6.74 6.57 5.23
#